data_AF-A0A822X8P0-F1
#
_entry.id   AF-A0A822X8P0-F1
#
_cell.length_a   1.000
_cell.length_b   1.000
_cell.length_c   1.000
_cell.angle_alpha   90.00
_cell.angle_beta   90.00
_cell.angle_gamma   90.00
#
_symmetry.space_group_name_H-M   'P 1'
#
loop_
_entity.id
_entity.type
_entity.pdbx_description
1 polymer ?
#
loop_
_entity_poly.entity_id
_entity_poly.type
_entity_poly.pdbx_seq_one_letter_code
_entity_poly.pdbx_strand_id
1 'polypeptide(L)'
;MKQTVVPNRNAIFASILYGYALSISIREDSDVIIALGVHSGDHEIYPDCRPEFYEALGKAFHIGNWDSHRVSFHLPYIDGDKESILKDAEISLKKLSLDFDTIFKNTNTSYNPDSRGRSSGRSGADIERILAFHSIGKKDPLEYVGGWDMALKHALRVQLEWSESNE
;
A
#
# COMPACT_ATOMS: atom_id res chain seq x y z
N MET A 1 -18.28 4.77 -10.54
CA MET A 1 -18.08 3.91 -11.72
C MET A 1 -17.37 2.63 -11.27
N LYS A 2 -18.05 1.48 -11.28
CA LYS A 2 -17.47 0.13 -11.04
C LYS A 2 -16.70 -0.40 -12.29
N GLN A 3 -16.14 0.48 -13.11
CA GLN A 3 -15.41 0.07 -14.31
C GLN A 3 -13.93 0.01 -13.96
N THR A 4 -13.34 -1.17 -14.19
CA THR A 4 -11.94 -1.59 -13.98
C THR A 4 -11.51 -2.00 -12.56
N VAL A 5 -12.30 -2.85 -11.89
CA VAL A 5 -11.75 -3.73 -10.85
C VAL A 5 -11.67 -5.14 -11.42
N VAL A 6 -10.46 -5.65 -11.64
CA VAL A 6 -10.24 -7.09 -11.88
C VAL A 6 -10.56 -7.81 -10.57
N PRO A 7 -11.60 -8.66 -10.53
CA PRO A 7 -11.96 -9.36 -9.31
C PRO A 7 -10.83 -10.26 -8.85
N ASN A 8 -10.54 -10.25 -7.55
CA ASN A 8 -9.59 -11.17 -6.90
C ASN A 8 -8.18 -11.18 -7.51
N ARG A 9 -7.69 -10.02 -7.94
CA ARG A 9 -6.34 -9.90 -8.53
C ARG A 9 -5.26 -10.25 -7.51
N ASN A 10 -5.49 -10.00 -6.22
CA ASN A 10 -4.49 -10.30 -5.18
C ASN A 10 -4.28 -11.80 -5.01
N ALA A 11 -5.30 -12.65 -5.19
CA ALA A 11 -5.10 -14.11 -5.24
C ALA A 11 -4.14 -14.52 -6.36
N ILE A 12 -4.28 -13.91 -7.54
CA ILE A 12 -3.45 -14.23 -8.70
C ILE A 12 -2.00 -13.81 -8.43
N PHE A 13 -1.80 -12.58 -7.95
CA PHE A 13 -0.46 -12.09 -7.59
C PHE A 13 0.19 -12.93 -6.49
N ALA A 14 -0.55 -13.25 -5.43
CA ALA A 14 -0.06 -14.06 -4.34
C ALA A 14 0.27 -15.50 -4.80
N SER A 15 -0.53 -16.09 -5.69
CA SER A 15 -0.25 -17.42 -6.26
C SER A 15 1.06 -17.45 -7.03
N ILE A 16 1.27 -16.45 -7.90
CA ILE A 16 2.52 -16.32 -8.68
C ILE A 16 3.71 -16.13 -7.72
N LEU A 17 3.57 -15.24 -6.75
CA LEU A 17 4.62 -14.91 -5.80
C LEU A 17 4.98 -16.11 -4.90
N TYR A 18 3.99 -16.89 -4.47
CA TYR A 18 4.21 -18.09 -3.66
C TYR A 18 4.96 -19.19 -4.42
N GLY A 19 4.55 -19.47 -5.66
CA GLY A 19 5.28 -20.43 -6.51
C GLY A 19 6.72 -19.99 -6.79
N TYR A 20 6.94 -18.69 -6.99
CA TYR A 20 8.28 -18.14 -7.15
C TYR A 20 9.11 -18.23 -5.85
N ALA A 21 8.51 -17.93 -4.71
CA ALA A 21 9.15 -18.03 -3.40
C ALA A 21 9.59 -19.47 -3.08
N LEU A 22 8.76 -20.46 -3.39
CA LEU A 22 9.14 -21.88 -3.28
C LEU A 22 10.34 -22.20 -4.17
N SER A 23 10.34 -21.71 -5.41
CA SER A 23 11.45 -21.92 -6.33
C SER A 23 12.76 -21.32 -5.79
N ILE A 24 12.70 -20.13 -5.19
CA ILE A 24 13.85 -19.53 -4.49
C ILE A 24 14.26 -20.36 -3.28
N SER A 25 13.30 -20.74 -2.44
CA SER A 25 13.56 -21.50 -1.21
C SER A 25 14.31 -22.80 -1.48
N ILE A 26 13.89 -23.55 -2.51
CA ILE A 26 14.54 -24.79 -2.94
C ILE A 26 15.92 -24.52 -3.52
N ARG A 27 16.06 -23.49 -4.38
CA ARG A 27 17.32 -23.18 -5.06
C ARG A 27 18.41 -22.70 -4.12
N GLU A 28 18.06 -21.84 -3.17
CA GLU A 28 18.99 -21.23 -2.21
C GLU A 28 19.10 -22.02 -0.89
N ASP A 29 18.30 -23.09 -0.76
CA ASP A 29 18.14 -23.86 0.48
C ASP A 29 17.92 -22.98 1.72
N SER A 30 16.99 -22.01 1.61
CA SER A 30 16.64 -21.10 2.69
C SER A 30 15.14 -20.94 2.87
N ASP A 31 14.72 -20.50 4.04
CA ASP A 31 13.35 -20.02 4.24
C ASP A 31 13.15 -18.69 3.50
N VAL A 32 11.94 -18.48 2.97
CA VAL A 32 11.59 -17.28 2.20
C VAL A 32 10.36 -16.61 2.80
N ILE A 33 10.47 -15.31 3.04
CA ILE A 33 9.37 -14.48 3.53
C ILE A 33 8.85 -13.64 2.39
N ILE A 34 7.56 -13.77 2.10
CA ILE A 34 6.84 -12.97 1.13
C ILE A 34 6.27 -11.75 1.86
N ALA A 35 6.87 -10.57 1.63
CA ALA A 35 6.36 -9.32 2.16
C ALA A 35 5.39 -8.64 1.17
N LEU A 36 4.18 -8.31 1.62
CA LEU A 36 3.19 -7.58 0.83
C LEU A 36 2.68 -6.35 1.59
N GLY A 37 2.56 -5.22 0.89
CA GLY A 37 2.09 -3.95 1.44
C GLY A 37 0.55 -3.78 1.43
N VAL A 38 -0.21 -4.87 1.56
CA VAL A 38 -1.67 -4.81 1.67
C VAL A 38 -2.09 -4.17 3.00
N HIS A 39 -3.16 -3.37 2.99
CA HIS A 39 -3.58 -2.61 4.17
C HIS A 39 -5.09 -2.41 4.29
N SER A 40 -5.53 -2.01 5.50
CA SER A 40 -6.95 -1.96 5.86
C SER A 40 -7.73 -0.79 5.30
N GLY A 41 -7.05 0.29 4.91
CA GLY A 41 -7.67 1.44 4.24
C GLY A 41 -8.47 1.10 2.97
N ASP A 42 -8.23 -0.07 2.37
CA ASP A 42 -8.87 -0.53 1.14
C ASP A 42 -9.99 -1.58 1.37
N HIS A 43 -10.27 -1.99 2.62
CA HIS A 43 -11.10 -3.15 2.96
C HIS A 43 -12.58 -3.05 2.56
N GLU A 44 -13.14 -1.84 2.55
CA GLU A 44 -14.52 -1.61 2.12
C GLU A 44 -14.67 -1.81 0.60
N ILE A 45 -13.60 -1.60 -0.15
CA ILE A 45 -13.59 -1.65 -1.61
C ILE A 45 -13.14 -3.03 -2.12
N TYR A 46 -12.19 -3.67 -1.43
CA TYR A 46 -11.52 -4.89 -1.90
C TYR A 46 -11.56 -6.03 -0.86
N PRO A 47 -12.38 -7.08 -1.08
CA PRO A 47 -12.42 -8.22 -0.17
C PRO A 47 -11.13 -9.05 -0.19
N ASP A 48 -10.34 -8.97 -1.26
CA ASP A 48 -9.04 -9.65 -1.43
C ASP A 48 -7.86 -8.92 -0.77
N CYS A 49 -8.13 -7.91 0.06
CA CYS A 49 -7.15 -7.24 0.92
C CYS A 49 -7.30 -7.60 2.41
N ARG A 50 -8.32 -8.37 2.79
CA ARG A 50 -8.68 -8.59 4.21
C ARG A 50 -7.80 -9.65 4.91
N PRO A 51 -7.61 -9.54 6.23
CA PRO A 51 -6.88 -10.54 7.02
C PRO A 51 -7.40 -11.97 6.82
N GLU A 52 -8.72 -12.19 6.88
CA GLU A 52 -9.31 -13.53 6.78
C GLU A 52 -9.10 -14.14 5.39
N PHE A 53 -9.05 -13.30 4.36
CA PHE A 53 -8.73 -13.74 3.01
C PHE A 53 -7.28 -14.22 2.91
N TYR A 54 -6.31 -13.46 3.44
CA TYR A 54 -4.91 -13.87 3.44
C TYR A 54 -4.64 -15.07 4.33
N GLU A 55 -5.35 -15.23 5.45
CA GLU A 55 -5.30 -16.44 6.28
C GLU A 55 -5.78 -17.67 5.49
N ALA A 56 -6.95 -17.58 4.85
CA ALA A 56 -7.48 -18.67 4.04
C ALA A 56 -6.58 -19.00 2.85
N LEU A 57 -6.04 -17.98 2.17
CA LEU A 57 -5.14 -18.13 1.04
C LEU A 57 -3.81 -18.77 1.46
N GLY A 58 -3.21 -18.31 2.56
CA GLY A 58 -1.99 -18.89 3.12
C GLY A 58 -2.18 -20.36 3.50
N LYS A 59 -3.33 -20.70 4.09
CA LYS A 59 -3.69 -22.10 4.39
C LYS A 59 -3.82 -22.94 3.12
N ALA A 60 -4.47 -22.42 2.08
CA ALA A 60 -4.58 -23.10 0.80
C ALA A 60 -3.21 -23.36 0.16
N PHE A 61 -2.31 -22.38 0.18
CA PHE A 61 -0.95 -22.54 -0.33
C PHE A 61 -0.12 -23.52 0.50
N HIS A 62 -0.30 -23.54 1.82
CA HIS A 62 0.34 -24.51 2.69
C HIS A 62 -0.05 -25.95 2.38
N ILE A 63 -1.35 -26.19 2.14
CA ILE A 63 -1.88 -27.51 1.79
C ILE A 63 -1.48 -27.92 0.37
N GLY A 64 -1.52 -26.97 -0.57
CA GLY A 64 -1.41 -27.26 -2.00
C GLY A 64 0.01 -27.47 -2.53
N ASN A 65 1.05 -27.28 -1.70
CA ASN A 65 2.44 -27.32 -2.15
C ASN A 65 3.33 -28.13 -1.19
N TRP A 66 4.30 -28.86 -1.75
CA TRP A 66 5.40 -29.42 -0.98
C TRP A 66 6.34 -28.32 -0.48
N ASP A 67 7.04 -28.59 0.62
CA ASP A 67 7.98 -27.66 1.26
C ASP A 67 7.40 -26.28 1.62
N SER A 68 6.07 -26.20 1.69
CA SER A 68 5.32 -24.98 1.99
C SER A 68 5.61 -24.39 3.37
N HIS A 69 6.16 -25.19 4.29
CA HIS A 69 6.61 -24.73 5.60
C HIS A 69 7.81 -23.77 5.52
N ARG A 70 8.54 -23.75 4.40
CA ARG A 70 9.69 -22.86 4.15
C ARG A 70 9.28 -21.48 3.66
N VAL A 71 8.01 -21.27 3.33
CA VAL A 71 7.49 -20.02 2.76
C VAL A 71 6.39 -19.45 3.64
N SER A 72 6.54 -18.21 4.06
CA SER A 72 5.57 -17.51 4.90
C SER A 72 5.21 -16.12 4.36
N PHE A 73 4.04 -15.61 4.76
CA PHE A 73 3.64 -14.24 4.46
C PHE A 73 4.02 -13.30 5.61
N HIS A 74 4.43 -12.09 5.25
CA HIS A 74 4.60 -10.97 6.16
C HIS A 74 3.76 -9.79 5.64
N LEU A 75 2.70 -9.45 6.38
CA LEU A 75 1.70 -8.45 6.00
C LEU A 75 1.64 -7.34 7.07
N PRO A 76 2.69 -6.51 7.18
CA PRO A 76 2.86 -5.60 8.33
C PRO A 76 1.76 -4.55 8.46
N TYR A 77 1.05 -4.27 7.37
CA TYR A 77 0.08 -3.18 7.30
C TYR A 77 -1.36 -3.67 7.13
N ILE A 78 -1.63 -4.98 7.20
CA ILE A 78 -2.95 -5.57 6.92
C ILE A 78 -4.07 -4.97 7.79
N ASP A 79 -3.75 -4.58 9.02
CA ASP A 79 -4.68 -3.93 9.97
C ASP A 79 -4.46 -2.41 10.06
N GLY A 80 -3.47 -1.88 9.35
CA GLY A 80 -3.03 -0.48 9.41
C GLY A 80 -3.62 0.40 8.31
N ASP A 81 -3.54 1.70 8.53
CA ASP A 81 -3.91 2.73 7.57
C ASP A 81 -2.65 3.42 6.99
N LYS A 82 -2.86 4.44 6.16
CA LYS A 82 -1.75 5.18 5.54
C LYS A 82 -0.92 5.98 6.55
N GLU A 83 -1.53 6.40 7.65
CA GLU A 83 -0.80 7.09 8.71
C GLU A 83 0.16 6.13 9.42
N SER A 84 -0.29 4.93 9.77
CA SER A 84 0.55 3.93 10.42
C SER A 84 1.70 3.49 9.53
N ILE A 85 1.47 3.36 8.22
CA ILE A 85 2.52 3.10 7.23
C ILE A 85 3.60 4.19 7.24
N LEU A 86 3.22 5.47 7.26
CA LEU A 86 4.20 6.57 7.29
C LEU A 86 4.99 6.62 8.60
N LYS A 87 4.32 6.39 9.74
CA LYS A 87 4.98 6.31 11.05
C LYS A 87 5.98 5.16 11.12
N ASP A 88 5.62 3.99 10.61
CA ASP A 88 6.54 2.86 10.51
C ASP A 88 7.71 3.16 9.56
N ALA A 89 7.44 3.85 8.44
CA ALA A 89 8.49 4.30 7.53
C ALA A 89 9.49 5.24 8.22
N GLU A 90 9.06 6.20 9.05
CA GLU A 90 9.99 7.06 9.81
C GLU A 90 10.95 6.25 10.69
N ILE A 91 10.41 5.24 11.39
CA ILE A 91 11.19 4.36 12.27
C ILE A 91 12.18 3.54 11.44
N SER A 92 11.70 2.94 10.35
CA SER A 92 12.49 2.07 9.48
C SER A 92 13.61 2.83 8.75
N LEU A 93 13.32 4.02 8.23
CA LEU A 93 14.29 4.86 7.56
C LEU A 93 15.39 5.34 8.51
N LYS A 94 15.02 5.70 9.75
CA LYS A 94 16.01 6.02 10.79
C LYS A 94 16.95 4.85 11.08
N LYS A 95 16.42 3.62 11.17
CA LYS A 95 17.24 2.41 11.38
C LYS A 95 18.19 2.14 10.21
N LEU A 96 17.72 2.40 8.99
CA LEU A 96 18.48 2.19 7.76
C LEU A 96 19.42 3.35 7.40
N SER A 97 19.42 4.44 8.18
CA SER A 97 20.15 5.68 7.88
C SER A 97 19.80 6.25 6.50
N LEU A 98 18.53 6.19 6.13
CA LEU A 98 17.99 6.73 4.88
C LEU A 98 17.18 8.00 5.13
N ASP A 99 17.27 8.94 4.19
CA ASP A 99 16.54 10.20 4.26
C ASP A 99 15.07 10.02 3.85
N PHE A 100 14.16 10.52 4.69
CA PHE A 100 12.72 10.36 4.52
C PHE A 100 12.21 11.06 3.25
N ASP A 101 12.61 12.32 3.06
CA ASP A 101 12.13 13.12 1.93
C ASP A 101 12.63 12.55 0.60
N THR A 102 13.88 12.10 0.56
CA THR A 102 14.47 11.44 -0.61
C THR A 102 13.68 10.19 -0.98
N ILE A 103 13.37 9.32 -0.01
CA ILE A 103 12.61 8.09 -0.29
C ILE A 103 11.22 8.42 -0.81
N PHE A 104 10.47 9.25 -0.09
CA PHE A 104 9.08 9.54 -0.47
C PHE A 104 8.94 10.38 -1.75
N LYS A 105 9.96 11.18 -2.11
CA LYS A 105 10.03 11.87 -3.41
C LYS A 105 10.22 10.91 -4.59
N ASN A 106 10.81 9.74 -4.34
CA ASN A 106 11.06 8.71 -5.36
C ASN A 106 9.95 7.64 -5.42
N THR A 107 8.77 7.93 -4.89
CA THR A 107 7.58 7.04 -4.97
C THR A 107 6.54 7.63 -5.93
N ASN A 108 5.66 6.78 -6.48
CA ASN A 108 4.52 7.21 -7.28
C ASN A 108 3.22 6.62 -6.74
N THR A 109 2.29 7.50 -6.39
CA THR A 109 0.96 7.15 -5.87
C THR A 109 -0.17 7.66 -6.78
N SER A 110 0.09 8.63 -7.64
CA SER A 110 -0.95 9.31 -8.41
C SER A 110 -1.50 8.41 -9.51
N TYR A 111 -2.83 8.31 -9.63
CA TYR A 111 -3.47 7.60 -10.74
C TYR A 111 -3.47 8.39 -12.05
N ASN A 112 -3.23 9.70 -11.97
CA ASN A 112 -3.31 10.62 -13.11
C ASN A 112 -2.23 11.71 -13.04
N PRO A 113 -0.93 11.33 -13.01
CA PRO A 113 0.14 12.32 -13.06
C PRO A 113 0.12 13.10 -14.37
N ASP A 114 0.65 14.32 -14.36
CA ASP A 114 0.80 15.11 -15.59
C ASP A 114 1.91 14.53 -16.49
N SER A 115 2.10 15.13 -17.68
CA SER A 115 3.14 14.68 -18.63
C SER A 115 4.57 14.77 -18.10
N ARG A 116 4.80 15.42 -16.95
CA ARG A 116 6.08 15.52 -16.25
C ARG A 116 6.16 14.58 -15.04
N GLY A 117 5.14 13.75 -14.82
CA GLY A 117 5.08 12.80 -13.71
C GLY A 117 4.60 13.42 -12.38
N ARG A 118 4.14 14.67 -12.39
CA ARG A 118 3.74 15.37 -11.16
C ARG A 118 2.34 14.95 -10.75
N SER A 119 2.12 14.75 -9.45
CA SER A 119 0.80 14.36 -8.93
C SER A 119 -0.22 15.47 -9.20
N SER A 120 -1.42 15.07 -9.62
CA SER A 120 -2.52 16.01 -9.82
C SER A 120 -3.00 16.64 -8.50
N GLY A 121 -2.82 15.94 -7.38
CA GLY A 121 -3.36 16.30 -6.06
C GLY A 121 -4.88 16.12 -5.96
N ARG A 122 -5.49 15.36 -6.88
CA ARG A 122 -6.96 15.29 -7.03
C ARG A 122 -7.52 13.88 -7.12
N SER A 123 -6.73 12.86 -7.44
CA SER A 123 -7.23 11.49 -7.42
C SER A 123 -7.45 11.00 -5.99
N GLY A 124 -8.24 9.94 -5.79
CA GLY A 124 -8.44 9.35 -4.46
C GLY A 124 -7.11 8.95 -3.79
N ALA A 125 -6.21 8.34 -4.56
CA ALA A 125 -4.88 7.97 -4.07
C ALA A 125 -4.03 9.20 -3.67
N ASP A 126 -4.12 10.31 -4.42
CA ASP A 126 -3.43 11.55 -4.04
C ASP A 126 -3.99 12.11 -2.72
N ILE A 127 -5.33 12.19 -2.60
CA ILE A 127 -6.01 12.75 -1.43
C ILE A 127 -5.62 11.98 -0.17
N GLU A 128 -5.72 10.66 -0.20
CA GLU A 128 -5.39 9.82 0.94
C GLU A 128 -3.91 9.94 1.35
N ARG A 129 -3.01 10.07 0.37
CA ARG A 129 -1.58 10.31 0.67
C ARG A 129 -1.36 11.67 1.32
N ILE A 130 -1.94 12.74 0.74
CA ILE A 130 -1.82 14.11 1.26
C ILE A 130 -2.32 14.17 2.71
N LEU A 131 -3.48 13.58 3.00
CA LEU A 131 -4.06 13.54 4.33
C LEU A 131 -3.18 12.76 5.32
N ALA A 132 -2.59 11.64 4.90
CA ALA A 132 -1.68 10.87 5.76
C ALA A 132 -0.40 11.65 6.10
N PHE A 133 0.19 12.36 5.15
CA PHE A 133 1.34 13.24 5.43
C PHE A 133 0.95 14.38 6.37
N HIS A 134 -0.23 14.97 6.16
CA HIS A 134 -0.73 16.04 7.01
C HIS A 134 -0.99 15.57 8.45
N SER A 135 -1.53 14.36 8.64
CA SER A 135 -1.86 13.84 9.98
C SER A 135 -0.61 13.60 10.85
N ILE A 136 0.54 13.31 10.23
CA ILE A 136 1.84 13.23 10.91
C ILE A 136 2.59 14.57 10.98
N GLY A 137 1.94 15.69 10.59
CA GLY A 137 2.53 17.03 10.66
C GLY A 137 3.63 17.30 9.64
N LYS A 138 3.68 16.54 8.52
CA LYS A 138 4.68 16.72 7.46
C LYS A 138 4.07 17.22 6.16
N LYS A 139 4.91 17.88 5.37
CA LYS A 139 4.65 18.16 3.97
C LYS A 139 5.11 16.96 3.14
N ASP A 140 4.29 16.50 2.20
CA ASP A 140 4.71 15.47 1.25
C ASP A 140 5.80 16.04 0.31
N PRO A 141 6.96 15.37 0.17
CA PRO A 141 8.05 15.83 -0.69
C PRO A 141 7.78 15.69 -2.20
N LEU A 142 6.65 15.09 -2.60
CA LEU A 142 6.25 15.02 -4.01
C LEU A 142 5.99 16.41 -4.63
N GLU A 143 6.23 16.51 -5.94
CA GLU A 143 5.82 17.66 -6.72
C GLU A 143 4.35 17.52 -7.16
N TYR A 144 3.54 18.49 -6.77
CA TYR A 144 2.14 18.60 -7.15
C TYR A 144 1.96 19.66 -8.22
N VAL A 145 1.06 19.44 -9.19
CA VAL A 145 0.81 20.39 -10.30
C VAL A 145 0.53 21.82 -9.82
N GLY A 146 -0.23 21.97 -8.72
CA GLY A 146 -0.55 23.25 -8.08
C GLY A 146 0.25 23.56 -6.81
N GLY A 147 1.26 22.76 -6.50
CA GLY A 147 1.98 22.82 -5.22
C GLY A 147 1.20 22.24 -4.04
N TRP A 148 1.91 22.07 -2.93
CA TRP A 148 1.39 21.41 -1.73
C TRP A 148 0.19 22.13 -1.10
N ASP A 149 0.25 23.46 -0.95
CA ASP A 149 -0.79 24.19 -0.21
C ASP A 149 -2.15 24.09 -0.91
N MET A 150 -2.16 24.11 -2.24
CA MET A 150 -3.37 23.89 -3.03
C MET A 150 -3.86 22.45 -2.92
N ALA A 151 -2.95 21.48 -2.98
CA ALA A 151 -3.28 20.05 -2.88
C ALA A 151 -3.85 19.71 -1.49
N LEU A 152 -3.23 20.20 -0.42
CA LEU A 152 -3.69 20.02 0.96
C LEU A 152 -5.04 20.67 1.20
N LYS A 153 -5.23 21.93 0.76
CA LYS A 153 -6.53 22.61 0.88
C LYS A 153 -7.63 21.82 0.17
N HIS A 154 -7.33 21.26 -1.00
CA HIS A 154 -8.28 20.42 -1.73
C HIS A 154 -8.61 19.13 -0.98
N ALA A 155 -7.59 18.41 -0.50
CA ALA A 155 -7.76 17.15 0.22
C ALA A 155 -8.58 17.31 1.51
N LEU A 156 -8.30 18.33 2.32
CA LEU A 156 -9.05 18.64 3.54
C LEU A 156 -10.51 18.96 3.26
N ARG A 157 -10.79 19.71 2.18
CA ARG A 157 -12.17 19.99 1.76
C ARG A 157 -12.91 18.72 1.37
N VAL A 158 -12.28 17.83 0.60
CA VAL A 158 -12.90 16.55 0.21
C VAL A 158 -13.16 15.66 1.43
N GLN A 159 -12.24 15.65 2.40
CA GLN A 159 -12.44 14.92 3.66
C GLN A 159 -13.67 15.43 4.43
N LEU A 160 -13.83 16.75 4.55
CA LEU A 160 -14.99 17.37 5.21
C LEU A 160 -16.30 17.03 4.48
N GLU A 161 -16.35 17.18 3.16
CA GLU A 161 -17.53 16.84 2.34
C GLU A 161 -17.93 15.36 2.50
N TRP A 162 -16.95 14.46 2.63
CA TRP A 162 -17.18 13.02 2.89
C TRP A 162 -17.70 12.74 4.30
N SER A 163 -17.16 13.42 5.33
CA SER A 163 -17.64 13.29 6.70
C SER A 163 -19.09 13.76 6.84
N GLU A 164 -19.44 14.91 6.25
CA GLU A 164 -20.81 15.45 6.26
C GLU A 164 -21.82 14.59 5.49
N SER A 165 -21.38 13.84 4.48
CA SER A 165 -22.26 12.98 3.66
C SER A 165 -22.54 11.61 4.29
N ASN A 166 -21.78 11.23 5.32
CA ASN A 166 -21.86 9.93 5.99
C ASN A 166 -22.32 10.04 7.47
N GLU A 167 -22.73 11.23 7.91
CA GLU A 167 -23.51 11.48 9.14
C GLU A 167 -25.02 11.46 8.85
#